data_AF-A0A8K0K2B7-F1
#
_entry.id   AF-A0A8K0K2B7-F1
#
_cell.length_a   1.000
_cell.length_b   1.000
_cell.length_c   1.000
_cell.angle_alpha   90.00
_cell.angle_beta   90.00
_cell.angle_gamma   90.00
#
_symmetry.space_group_name_H-M   'P 1'
#
loop_
_entity.id
_entity.type
_entity.pdbx_description
1 polymer ?
#
loop_
_entity_poly.entity_id
_entity_poly.type
_entity_poly.pdbx_seq_one_letter_code
_entity_poly.pdbx_strand_id
1 'polypeptide(L)'
;MERIQRLNESGLDLPSCLHFLLDIYSQWTNSQTTVPLHIIGESIRSLLFLSDLFTEGMQFSRMLHSCLNLLRIHAPEDQPTCQYLVLGACKAAAVLMTNMSPASPDVEAQERVRSALNFGLKSSFMPTRLASLHGLLYLLQAAFACGQVTSGVGPLGSRESGSSIGSLKRSGTHSSRGEINMQQLSGKAGEVVRRAVSGGVGIVQPPTGNELQLLLPIAFDYIQKHLGEEGFYELEPNEEHTLVLWALVFFLLKSIEEGREEAVPLFSSHPSSASSNLNGREGASSLPPILRLALSILSQVSSTAVSSPTSYGPFSAFAPLSSKPFPVTHRIYLALMHGLERLVVSGCPVGLKVRRSAASLAGELLKHSSPVVALPALQLLLSCMYIGLDQIHGEWKSIDQKGGVSESEASEAPNPEYLLHTMEQTSALFDRVKRGYPFEVEVVCGVLPLLLTHFFPPSEILTKVIGEFLSSQQPHPRLLAAVLFQVFESACQQSQLPLLQEWVVLSLSNFTQCSPMGMATWCLACFFISASTNPWLRAIFPHVQSRIGRCEFEDRRLLCIAASDFYHQLTDDNQKQTFLSTFRTAATAHPLSPFSDIVTCLS
;
A
#
# COMPACT_ATOMS: atom_id res chain seq x y z
N MET A 1 12.36 -20.56 -8.16
CA MET A 1 12.56 -21.16 -9.50
C MET A 1 13.44 -20.29 -10.39
N GLU A 2 13.05 -19.05 -10.69
CA GLU A 2 13.79 -18.15 -11.62
C GLU A 2 15.25 -17.86 -11.22
N ARG A 3 15.57 -17.74 -9.93
CA ARG A 3 16.94 -17.51 -9.45
C ARG A 3 17.87 -18.72 -9.62
N ILE A 4 17.35 -19.95 -9.41
CA ILE A 4 18.12 -21.19 -9.60
C ILE A 4 18.39 -21.39 -11.08
N GLN A 5 17.42 -21.05 -11.93
CA GLN A 5 17.57 -21.05 -13.37
C GLN A 5 18.67 -20.07 -13.82
N ARG A 6 18.68 -18.83 -13.33
CA ARG A 6 19.76 -17.85 -13.60
C ARG A 6 21.14 -18.26 -13.06
N LEU A 7 21.19 -19.00 -11.94
CA LEU A 7 22.43 -19.53 -11.37
C LEU A 7 22.94 -20.76 -12.15
N ASN A 8 22.03 -21.58 -12.69
CA ASN A 8 22.41 -22.68 -13.58
C ASN A 8 22.85 -22.16 -14.95
N GLU A 9 22.24 -21.08 -15.43
CA GLU A 9 22.64 -20.35 -16.65
C GLU A 9 24.03 -19.71 -16.54
N SER A 10 24.51 -19.41 -15.33
CA SER A 10 25.85 -18.84 -15.13
C SER A 10 26.98 -19.88 -15.12
N GLY A 11 26.67 -21.18 -15.25
CA GLY A 11 27.66 -22.26 -15.32
C GLY A 11 28.47 -22.50 -14.04
N LEU A 12 28.04 -21.92 -12.91
CA LEU A 12 28.71 -22.07 -11.61
C LEU A 12 28.20 -23.31 -10.87
N ASP A 13 29.10 -24.23 -10.51
CA ASP A 13 28.79 -25.37 -9.65
C ASP A 13 28.69 -24.94 -8.17
N LEU A 14 27.58 -24.28 -7.86
CA LEU A 14 27.27 -23.78 -6.53
C LEU A 14 27.16 -24.89 -5.46
N PRO A 15 26.56 -26.07 -5.74
CA PRO A 15 26.54 -27.18 -4.78
C PRO A 15 27.94 -27.56 -4.29
N SER A 16 28.92 -27.71 -5.18
CA SER A 16 30.29 -28.05 -4.80
C SER A 16 30.94 -26.98 -3.93
N CYS A 17 30.74 -25.69 -4.26
CA CYS A 17 31.24 -24.59 -3.43
C CYS A 17 30.60 -24.57 -2.03
N LEU A 18 29.30 -24.84 -1.94
CA LEU A 18 28.60 -24.90 -0.67
C LEU A 18 29.05 -26.10 0.17
N HIS A 19 29.20 -27.28 -0.43
CA HIS A 19 29.72 -28.46 0.27
C HIS A 19 31.11 -28.19 0.85
N PHE A 20 32.02 -27.63 0.04
CA PHE A 20 33.36 -27.28 0.50
C PHE A 20 33.36 -26.31 1.70
N LEU A 21 32.58 -25.24 1.63
CA LEU A 21 32.49 -24.26 2.71
C LEU A 21 31.84 -24.85 3.98
N LEU A 22 30.80 -25.66 3.82
CA LEU A 22 30.13 -26.32 4.94
C LEU A 22 31.04 -27.32 5.65
N ASP A 23 31.87 -28.05 4.90
CA ASP A 23 32.83 -28.98 5.47
C ASP A 23 33.89 -28.24 6.31
N ILE A 24 34.44 -27.13 5.80
CA ILE A 24 35.38 -26.28 6.55
C ILE A 24 34.72 -25.73 7.82
N TYR A 25 33.52 -25.16 7.70
CA TYR A 25 32.82 -24.60 8.86
C TYR A 25 32.46 -25.68 9.88
N SER A 26 32.12 -26.90 9.46
CA SER A 26 31.87 -28.01 10.38
C SER A 26 33.12 -28.38 11.20
N GLN A 27 34.31 -28.29 10.60
CA GLN A 27 35.56 -28.56 11.30
C GLN A 27 35.86 -27.46 12.34
N TRP A 28 35.69 -26.19 11.96
CA TRP A 28 35.97 -25.06 12.85
C TRP A 28 34.95 -24.86 13.96
N THR A 29 33.71 -25.32 13.75
CA THR A 29 32.64 -25.26 14.76
C THR A 29 32.64 -26.47 15.70
N ASN A 30 33.48 -27.48 15.43
CA ASN A 30 33.59 -28.65 16.30
C ASN A 30 34.37 -28.31 17.57
N SER A 31 33.81 -28.72 18.73
CA SER A 31 34.30 -28.41 20.06
C SER A 31 35.71 -28.94 20.38
N GLN A 32 36.25 -29.82 19.53
CA GLN A 32 37.59 -30.39 19.67
C GLN A 32 38.69 -29.53 19.02
N THR A 33 38.35 -28.48 18.27
CA THR A 33 39.33 -27.64 17.59
C THR A 33 39.59 -26.35 18.35
N THR A 34 40.86 -25.97 18.52
CA THR A 34 41.28 -24.73 19.18
C THR A 34 41.20 -23.54 18.23
N VAL A 35 40.02 -23.27 17.68
CA VAL A 35 39.79 -22.11 16.82
C VAL A 35 39.40 -20.90 17.68
N PRO A 36 40.01 -19.72 17.48
CA PRO A 36 39.61 -18.51 18.18
C PRO A 36 38.12 -18.16 17.98
N LEU A 37 37.46 -17.70 19.05
CA LEU A 37 36.03 -17.32 19.07
C LEU A 37 35.63 -16.35 17.94
N HIS A 38 36.47 -15.38 17.58
CA HIS A 38 36.16 -14.43 16.51
C HIS A 38 36.07 -15.09 15.13
N ILE A 39 36.88 -16.12 14.85
CA ILE A 39 36.81 -16.88 13.60
C ILE A 39 35.54 -17.73 13.60
N ILE A 40 35.19 -18.32 14.74
CA ILE A 40 33.93 -19.08 14.89
C ILE A 40 32.74 -18.14 14.64
N GLY A 41 32.73 -16.94 15.24
CA GLY A 41 31.69 -15.92 15.05
C GLY A 41 31.50 -15.51 13.59
N GLU A 42 32.59 -15.17 12.89
CA GLU A 42 32.54 -14.81 11.46
C GLU A 42 32.17 -16.00 10.57
N SER A 43 32.56 -17.22 10.94
CA SER A 43 32.17 -18.43 10.23
C SER A 43 30.68 -18.70 10.34
N ILE A 44 30.09 -18.53 11.54
CA ILE A 44 28.64 -18.63 11.76
C ILE A 44 27.90 -17.53 10.99
N ARG A 45 28.45 -16.30 11.01
CA ARG A 45 27.90 -15.18 10.26
C ARG A 45 27.85 -15.52 8.75
N SER A 46 28.96 -15.99 8.19
CA SER A 46 29.04 -16.44 6.80
C SER A 46 28.06 -17.59 6.51
N LEU A 47 28.01 -18.60 7.37
CA LEU A 47 27.08 -19.74 7.27
C LEU A 47 25.61 -19.27 7.22
N LEU A 48 25.24 -18.29 8.04
CA LEU A 48 23.91 -17.71 8.04
C LEU A 48 23.58 -17.02 6.70
N PHE A 49 24.51 -16.30 6.09
CA PHE A 49 24.30 -15.70 4.77
C PHE A 49 24.22 -16.77 3.66
N LEU A 50 25.06 -17.81 3.73
CA LEU A 50 25.05 -18.92 2.77
C LEU A 50 23.81 -19.80 2.89
N SER A 51 23.14 -19.82 4.05
CA SER A 51 21.90 -20.60 4.24
C SER A 51 20.76 -20.20 3.29
N ASP A 52 20.82 -19.02 2.66
CA ASP A 52 19.91 -18.61 1.57
C ASP A 52 20.09 -19.42 0.27
N LEU A 53 21.20 -20.14 0.15
CA LEU A 53 21.60 -20.93 -1.01
C LEU A 53 21.44 -22.44 -0.78
N PHE A 54 21.09 -22.85 0.45
CA PHE A 54 20.89 -24.26 0.76
C PHE A 54 19.70 -24.82 -0.01
N THR A 55 19.85 -26.06 -0.45
CA THR A 55 18.85 -26.81 -1.23
C THR A 55 18.35 -28.03 -0.46
N GLU A 56 19.16 -28.57 0.46
CA GLU A 56 18.89 -29.82 1.15
C GLU A 56 18.56 -29.61 2.64
N GLY A 57 17.59 -30.38 3.16
CA GLY A 57 17.25 -30.37 4.59
C GLY A 57 18.41 -30.77 5.50
N MET A 58 19.32 -31.64 5.03
CA MET A 58 20.52 -32.05 5.77
C MET A 58 21.44 -30.87 6.08
N GLN A 59 21.58 -29.90 5.17
CA GLN A 59 22.40 -28.70 5.37
C GLN A 59 21.83 -27.85 6.53
N PHE A 60 20.50 -27.70 6.59
CA PHE A 60 19.82 -27.02 7.69
C PHE A 60 19.89 -27.80 9.01
N SER A 61 19.80 -29.12 8.99
CA SER A 61 19.97 -29.97 10.19
C SER A 61 21.36 -29.82 10.81
N ARG A 62 22.40 -29.86 9.98
CA ARG A 62 23.80 -29.63 10.42
C ARG A 62 23.99 -28.21 10.98
N MET A 63 23.42 -27.21 10.31
CA MET A 63 23.45 -25.82 10.78
C MET A 63 22.77 -25.69 12.15
N LEU A 64 21.58 -26.28 12.33
CA LEU A 64 20.85 -26.25 13.60
C LEU A 64 21.66 -26.89 14.73
N HIS A 65 22.21 -28.10 14.51
CA HIS A 65 23.01 -28.80 15.50
C HIS A 65 24.24 -27.98 15.92
N SER A 66 24.95 -27.41 14.93
CA SER A 66 26.12 -26.56 15.18
C SER A 66 25.76 -25.32 15.99
N CYS A 67 24.68 -24.62 15.61
CA CYS A 67 24.22 -23.43 16.34
C CYS A 67 23.82 -23.75 17.78
N LEU A 68 23.07 -24.83 18.03
CA LEU A 68 22.65 -25.22 19.39
C LEU A 68 23.83 -25.63 20.27
N ASN A 69 24.81 -26.35 19.72
CA ASN A 69 26.02 -26.72 20.46
C ASN A 69 26.85 -25.49 20.84
N LEU A 70 27.05 -24.57 19.90
CA LEU A 70 27.81 -23.35 20.13
C LEU A 70 27.09 -22.38 21.07
N LEU A 71 25.75 -22.32 21.03
CA LEU A 71 24.96 -21.58 22.03
C LEU A 71 25.21 -22.12 23.44
N ARG A 72 25.30 -23.44 23.62
CA ARG A 72 25.57 -24.01 24.94
C ARG A 72 26.96 -23.65 25.46
N ILE A 73 27.95 -23.59 24.58
CA ILE A 73 29.36 -23.40 24.95
C ILE A 73 29.70 -21.91 25.12
N HIS A 74 29.29 -21.07 24.17
CA HIS A 74 29.77 -19.69 24.05
C HIS A 74 28.73 -18.60 24.38
N ALA A 75 27.46 -18.96 24.66
CA ALA A 75 26.44 -17.95 24.96
C ALA A 75 26.73 -16.99 26.12
N PRO A 76 27.41 -17.38 27.22
CA PRO A 76 27.70 -16.45 28.31
C PRO A 76 28.94 -15.57 28.05
N GLU A 77 29.79 -15.92 27.09
CA GLU A 77 31.10 -15.29 26.88
C GLU A 77 31.08 -14.23 25.75
N ASP A 78 30.30 -14.45 24.69
CA ASP A 78 30.36 -13.63 23.48
C ASP A 78 28.99 -13.22 22.92
N GLN A 79 28.52 -12.06 23.39
CA GLN A 79 27.22 -11.49 23.03
C GLN A 79 27.06 -11.16 21.53
N PRO A 80 28.08 -10.62 20.82
CA PRO A 80 28.07 -10.47 19.35
C PRO A 80 27.90 -11.76 18.54
N THR A 81 28.35 -12.91 19.02
CA THR A 81 28.15 -14.19 18.30
C THR A 81 26.76 -14.77 18.58
N CYS A 82 26.21 -14.54 19.78
CA CYS A 82 24.87 -14.95 20.16
C CYS A 82 23.76 -14.49 19.18
N GLN A 83 23.83 -13.26 18.66
CA GLN A 83 22.83 -12.78 17.68
C GLN A 83 22.76 -13.66 16.42
N TYR A 84 23.91 -14.09 15.89
CA TYR A 84 23.96 -14.93 14.68
C TYR A 84 23.54 -16.37 14.98
N LEU A 85 23.95 -16.87 16.15
CA LEU A 85 23.60 -18.21 16.59
C LEU A 85 22.10 -18.39 16.84
N VAL A 86 21.45 -17.46 17.55
CA VAL A 86 20.00 -17.53 17.81
C VAL A 86 19.22 -17.42 16.50
N LEU A 87 19.56 -16.45 15.65
CA LEU A 87 18.89 -16.29 14.35
C LEU A 87 19.11 -17.50 13.43
N GLY A 88 20.32 -18.05 13.40
CA GLY A 88 20.66 -19.25 12.64
C GLY A 88 19.88 -20.48 13.12
N ALA A 89 19.81 -20.69 14.43
CA ALA A 89 19.02 -21.78 15.03
C ALA A 89 17.53 -21.63 14.69
N CYS A 90 16.94 -20.44 14.85
CA CYS A 90 15.54 -20.20 14.52
C CYS A 90 15.24 -20.39 13.01
N LYS A 91 16.13 -19.89 12.13
CA LYS A 91 15.97 -20.03 10.67
C LYS A 91 16.05 -21.49 10.24
N ALA A 92 17.05 -22.23 10.73
CA ALA A 92 17.22 -23.65 10.41
C ALA A 92 16.05 -24.49 10.96
N ALA A 93 15.63 -24.23 12.19
CA ALA A 93 14.48 -24.89 12.79
C ALA A 93 13.19 -24.63 11.99
N ALA A 94 12.93 -23.38 11.58
CA ALA A 94 11.76 -23.03 10.78
C ALA A 94 11.69 -23.80 9.44
N VAL A 95 12.82 -24.00 8.76
CA VAL A 95 12.86 -24.78 7.51
C VAL A 95 12.68 -26.27 7.76
N LEU A 96 13.28 -26.80 8.82
CA LEU A 96 13.13 -28.21 9.19
C LEU A 96 11.69 -28.55 9.63
N MET A 97 11.01 -27.61 10.29
CA MET A 97 9.59 -27.76 10.64
C MET A 97 8.69 -27.96 9.41
N THR A 98 9.05 -27.36 8.27
CA THR A 98 8.27 -27.51 7.02
C THR A 98 8.63 -28.73 6.18
N ASN A 99 9.84 -29.29 6.34
CA ASN A 99 10.39 -30.33 5.46
C ASN A 99 10.41 -31.75 6.04
N MET A 100 10.31 -31.90 7.37
CA MET A 100 10.45 -33.20 8.02
C MET A 100 9.12 -33.96 8.10
N SER A 101 9.16 -35.24 7.74
CA SER A 101 8.04 -36.19 7.87
C SER A 101 7.53 -36.28 9.32
N PRO A 102 6.21 -36.36 9.56
CA PRO A 102 5.57 -36.30 10.88
C PRO A 102 5.93 -37.44 11.87
N ALA A 103 6.82 -38.37 11.50
CA ALA A 103 7.13 -39.56 12.29
C ALA A 103 8.04 -39.33 13.50
N SER A 104 8.77 -38.21 13.58
CA SER A 104 9.48 -37.79 14.81
C SER A 104 9.92 -36.33 14.72
N PRO A 105 9.10 -35.35 15.15
CA PRO A 105 9.65 -34.03 15.43
C PRO A 105 10.73 -34.19 16.50
N ASP A 106 11.91 -33.63 16.28
CA ASP A 106 12.95 -33.50 17.30
C ASP A 106 12.44 -32.49 18.35
N VAL A 107 11.50 -32.92 19.20
CA VAL A 107 10.84 -32.10 20.23
C VAL A 107 11.88 -31.45 21.13
N GLU A 108 12.96 -32.18 21.43
CA GLU A 108 14.09 -31.68 22.21
C GLU A 108 14.82 -30.53 21.49
N ALA A 109 15.05 -30.62 20.18
CA ALA A 109 15.69 -29.54 19.43
C ALA A 109 14.79 -28.30 19.38
N GLN A 110 13.47 -28.47 19.21
CA GLN A 110 12.51 -27.36 19.22
C GLN A 110 12.43 -26.68 20.59
N GLU A 111 12.44 -27.45 21.67
CA GLU A 111 12.49 -26.89 23.03
C GLU A 111 13.77 -26.09 23.27
N ARG A 112 14.93 -26.59 22.83
CA ARG A 112 16.20 -25.86 22.91
C ARG A 112 16.17 -24.57 22.09
N VAL A 113 15.55 -24.58 20.90
CA VAL A 113 15.37 -23.38 20.07
C VAL A 113 14.46 -22.37 20.78
N ARG A 114 13.34 -22.81 21.36
CA ARG A 114 12.44 -21.94 22.15
C ARG A 114 13.14 -21.35 23.38
N SER A 115 13.98 -22.14 24.05
CA SER A 115 14.80 -21.67 25.18
C SER A 115 15.82 -20.61 24.74
N ALA A 116 16.55 -20.86 23.64
CA ALA A 116 17.50 -19.91 23.07
C ALA A 116 16.81 -18.61 22.60
N LEU A 117 15.60 -18.72 22.03
CA LEU A 117 14.80 -17.57 21.65
C LEU A 117 14.40 -16.71 22.85
N ASN A 118 13.90 -17.33 23.93
CA ASN A 118 13.54 -16.63 25.16
C ASN A 118 14.74 -15.95 25.82
N PHE A 119 15.90 -16.62 25.81
CA PHE A 119 17.17 -16.04 26.26
C PHE A 119 17.52 -14.78 25.45
N GLY A 120 17.45 -14.87 24.12
CA GLY A 120 17.79 -13.75 23.24
C GLY A 120 16.81 -12.57 23.32
N LEU A 121 15.50 -12.81 23.46
CA LEU A 121 14.49 -11.76 23.66
C LEU A 121 14.66 -11.01 24.98
N LYS A 122 15.17 -11.68 26.03
CA LYS A 122 15.44 -11.08 27.35
C LYS A 122 16.84 -10.47 27.47
N SER A 123 17.65 -10.52 26.40
CA SER A 123 19.01 -10.00 26.41
C SER A 123 19.07 -8.49 26.63
N SER A 124 20.06 -8.02 27.39
CA SER A 124 20.40 -6.60 27.50
C SER A 124 20.98 -6.03 26.19
N PHE A 125 21.53 -6.87 25.32
CA PHE A 125 22.15 -6.45 24.07
C PHE A 125 21.13 -6.35 22.93
N MET A 126 20.98 -5.14 22.39
CA MET A 126 19.95 -4.82 21.40
C MET A 126 20.02 -5.67 20.12
N PRO A 127 21.20 -5.90 19.52
CA PRO A 127 21.30 -6.73 18.32
C PRO A 127 20.86 -8.19 18.52
N THR A 128 21.12 -8.78 19.70
CA THR A 128 20.61 -10.11 20.04
C THR A 128 19.09 -10.11 20.14
N ARG A 129 18.49 -9.11 20.81
CA ARG A 129 17.02 -8.96 20.85
C ARG A 129 16.41 -8.84 19.45
N LEU A 130 17.01 -8.03 18.58
CA LEU A 130 16.55 -7.85 17.20
C LEU A 130 16.66 -9.14 16.39
N ALA A 131 17.79 -9.84 16.49
CA ALA A 131 18.00 -11.13 15.85
C ALA A 131 17.00 -12.19 16.35
N SER A 132 16.70 -12.21 17.64
CA SER A 132 15.66 -13.07 18.22
C SER A 132 14.26 -12.73 17.72
N LEU A 133 13.91 -11.45 17.54
CA LEU A 133 12.63 -11.07 16.95
C LEU A 133 12.49 -11.55 15.50
N HIS A 134 13.55 -11.43 14.70
CA HIS A 134 13.57 -12.04 13.38
C HIS A 134 13.41 -13.55 13.45
N GLY A 135 14.10 -14.22 14.37
CA GLY A 135 13.97 -15.65 14.63
C GLY A 135 12.55 -16.07 15.00
N LEU A 136 11.87 -15.31 15.87
CA LEU A 136 10.47 -15.51 16.23
C LEU A 136 9.56 -15.41 14.99
N LEU A 137 9.78 -14.41 14.13
CA LEU A 137 9.01 -14.24 12.90
C LEU A 137 9.20 -15.42 11.93
N TYR A 138 10.42 -15.94 11.78
CA TYR A 138 10.71 -17.15 11.00
C TYR A 138 9.94 -18.38 11.53
N LEU A 139 9.98 -18.60 12.85
CA LEU A 139 9.31 -19.73 13.49
C LEU A 139 7.79 -19.64 13.40
N LEU A 140 7.22 -18.45 13.64
CA LEU A 140 5.79 -18.22 13.48
C LEU A 140 5.36 -18.45 12.03
N GLN A 141 6.10 -17.96 11.05
CA GLN A 141 5.79 -18.19 9.64
C GLN A 141 5.76 -19.69 9.29
N ALA A 142 6.73 -20.48 9.77
CA ALA A 142 6.75 -21.92 9.57
C ALA A 142 5.57 -22.61 10.29
N ALA A 143 5.27 -22.21 11.53
CA ALA A 143 4.17 -22.77 12.31
C ALA A 143 2.79 -22.50 11.66
N PHE A 144 2.55 -21.30 11.13
CA PHE A 144 1.33 -20.97 10.40
C PHE A 144 1.22 -21.75 9.07
N ALA A 145 2.32 -21.86 8.31
CA ALA A 145 2.34 -22.63 7.06
C ALA A 145 2.00 -24.11 7.28
N CYS A 146 2.47 -24.67 8.40
CA CYS A 146 2.17 -26.03 8.81
C CYS A 146 0.68 -26.22 9.18
N GLY A 147 0.08 -25.26 9.89
CA GLY A 147 -1.32 -25.34 10.33
C GLY A 147 -2.35 -25.34 9.18
N GLN A 148 -2.12 -24.58 8.11
CA GLN A 148 -3.08 -24.42 7.01
C GLN A 148 -3.29 -25.67 6.13
N VAL A 149 -2.36 -26.63 6.15
CA VAL A 149 -2.50 -27.88 5.38
C VAL A 149 -3.58 -28.81 5.97
N THR A 150 -4.10 -28.52 7.17
CA THR A 150 -5.18 -29.30 7.82
C THR A 150 -6.61 -28.97 7.36
N SER A 151 -6.88 -27.81 6.76
CA SER A 151 -8.25 -27.37 6.44
C SER A 151 -8.68 -27.63 4.99
N GLY A 152 -7.79 -28.17 4.16
CA GLY A 152 -8.04 -28.44 2.73
C GLY A 152 -8.39 -29.89 2.41
N VAL A 153 -9.49 -30.42 2.95
CA VAL A 153 -10.14 -31.62 2.40
C VAL A 153 -11.62 -31.31 2.13
N GLY A 154 -11.89 -30.77 0.94
CA GLY A 154 -13.23 -30.48 0.36
C GLY A 154 -13.04 -29.94 -1.07
N PRO A 155 -13.90 -30.31 -2.04
CA PRO A 155 -13.47 -30.67 -3.39
C PRO A 155 -13.03 -29.49 -4.26
N LEU A 156 -12.12 -29.81 -5.19
CA LEU A 156 -11.61 -28.94 -6.25
C LEU A 156 -12.70 -28.05 -6.86
N GLY A 157 -12.55 -26.74 -6.64
CA GLY A 157 -13.20 -25.67 -7.38
C GLY A 157 -12.12 -24.66 -7.78
N SER A 158 -11.61 -24.82 -9.00
CA SER A 158 -10.70 -23.93 -9.69
C SER A 158 -11.10 -22.45 -9.59
N ARG A 159 -10.29 -21.64 -8.91
CA ARG A 159 -10.12 -20.20 -9.18
C ARG A 159 -8.64 -19.86 -9.11
N GLU A 160 -7.91 -20.25 -10.17
CA GLU A 160 -6.74 -19.50 -10.59
C GLU A 160 -7.21 -18.11 -11.02
N SER A 161 -7.05 -17.12 -10.15
CA SER A 161 -7.00 -15.72 -10.59
C SER A 161 -5.53 -15.32 -10.64
N GLY A 162 -4.90 -15.64 -11.77
CA GLY A 162 -3.70 -14.95 -12.20
C GLY A 162 -4.02 -13.46 -12.38
N SER A 163 -3.32 -12.62 -11.65
CA SER A 163 -3.13 -11.23 -12.03
C SER A 163 -1.67 -10.89 -11.87
N SER A 164 -1.00 -10.86 -13.02
CA SER A 164 0.35 -10.35 -13.22
C SER A 164 0.42 -8.91 -12.73
N ILE A 165 1.13 -8.66 -11.62
CA ILE A 165 1.55 -7.32 -11.23
C ILE A 165 2.98 -7.12 -11.74
N GLY A 166 3.10 -6.18 -12.68
CA GLY A 166 4.31 -5.85 -13.42
C GLY A 166 5.48 -5.42 -12.53
N SER A 167 6.66 -5.77 -13.03
CA SER A 167 7.96 -5.29 -12.55
C SER A 167 8.01 -3.77 -12.49
N LEU A 168 8.05 -3.18 -11.29
CA LEU A 168 8.64 -1.86 -11.09
C LEU A 168 10.13 -2.02 -10.75
N LYS A 169 10.97 -1.72 -11.74
CA LYS A 169 12.41 -1.45 -11.56
C LYS A 169 12.58 -0.31 -10.53
N ARG A 170 13.15 -0.60 -9.36
CA ARG A 170 13.79 0.43 -8.53
C ARG A 170 15.27 0.50 -8.90
N SER A 171 15.68 1.63 -9.48
CA SER A 171 17.09 1.93 -9.70
C SER A 171 17.73 2.27 -8.36
N GLY A 172 18.65 1.42 -7.89
CA GLY A 172 19.49 1.72 -6.73
C GLY A 172 20.76 2.41 -7.20
N THR A 173 20.93 3.67 -6.84
CA THR A 173 22.23 4.35 -6.91
C THR A 173 23.13 3.77 -5.83
N HIS A 174 24.24 3.15 -6.25
CA HIS A 174 25.28 2.67 -5.37
C HIS A 174 25.97 3.85 -4.68
N SER A 175 25.97 3.87 -3.35
CA SER A 175 26.95 4.61 -2.57
C SER A 175 27.62 3.65 -1.60
N SER A 176 28.88 3.39 -1.89
CA SER A 176 29.81 2.52 -1.17
C SER A 176 30.26 3.18 0.13
N ARG A 177 29.79 2.68 1.26
CA ARG A 177 30.50 2.74 2.54
C ARG A 177 30.09 1.54 3.40
N GLY A 178 31.08 0.72 3.75
CA GLY A 178 30.88 -0.59 4.37
C GLY A 178 30.42 -0.49 5.82
N GLU A 179 29.10 -0.58 6.01
CA GLU A 179 28.48 -1.04 7.26
C GLU A 179 27.41 -2.07 6.86
N ILE A 180 27.68 -3.36 7.14
CA ILE A 180 26.82 -4.48 6.74
C ILE A 180 25.64 -4.55 7.72
N ASN A 181 24.51 -3.98 7.31
CA ASN A 181 23.32 -3.78 8.13
C ASN A 181 22.45 -5.05 8.24
N MET A 182 21.87 -5.32 9.42
CA MET A 182 20.97 -6.47 9.70
C MET A 182 19.74 -6.54 8.77
N GLN A 183 19.40 -5.44 8.10
CA GLN A 183 18.34 -5.36 7.08
C GLN A 183 18.54 -6.33 5.89
N GLN A 184 19.78 -6.68 5.54
CA GLN A 184 20.03 -7.64 4.45
C GLN A 184 19.67 -9.09 4.82
N LEU A 185 19.62 -9.42 6.12
CA LEU A 185 19.26 -10.74 6.65
C LEU A 185 17.75 -10.95 6.78
N SER A 186 16.96 -9.87 6.83
CA SER A 186 15.51 -9.91 7.12
C SER A 186 14.61 -9.91 5.88
N GLY A 187 15.04 -9.32 4.77
CA GLY A 187 14.21 -9.11 3.56
C GLY A 187 13.77 -10.37 2.80
N LYS A 188 14.19 -11.57 3.23
CA LYS A 188 13.93 -12.84 2.54
C LYS A 188 13.21 -13.89 3.39
N ALA A 189 12.78 -13.54 4.60
CA ALA A 189 12.18 -14.49 5.54
C ALA A 189 10.98 -15.24 4.93
N GLY A 190 10.14 -14.48 4.21
CA GLY A 190 9.00 -14.98 3.46
C GLY A 190 9.32 -16.05 2.43
N GLU A 191 10.44 -15.92 1.73
CA GLU A 191 10.76 -16.67 0.51
C GLU A 191 11.47 -17.99 0.80
N VAL A 192 12.31 -18.04 1.84
CA VAL A 192 13.02 -19.27 2.23
C VAL A 192 12.03 -20.33 2.73
N VAL A 193 11.09 -19.95 3.61
CA VAL A 193 10.05 -20.86 4.11
C VAL A 193 9.06 -21.23 3.01
N ARG A 194 8.65 -20.30 2.13
CA ARG A 194 7.80 -20.63 0.97
C ARG A 194 8.46 -21.60 -0.01
N ARG A 195 9.78 -21.50 -0.21
CA ARG A 195 10.54 -22.41 -1.09
C ARG A 195 10.61 -23.83 -0.55
N ALA A 196 10.75 -23.99 0.76
CA ALA A 196 10.70 -25.29 1.43
C ALA A 196 9.35 -25.99 1.18
N VAL A 197 8.26 -25.24 1.28
CA VAL A 197 6.90 -25.72 0.97
C VAL A 197 6.71 -26.04 -0.52
N SER A 198 7.30 -25.27 -1.45
CA SER A 198 7.13 -25.50 -2.90
C SER A 198 7.98 -26.63 -3.49
N GLY A 199 8.95 -27.16 -2.74
CA GLY A 199 9.91 -28.17 -3.23
C GLY A 199 9.52 -29.62 -2.95
N GLY A 200 8.47 -29.87 -2.16
CA GLY A 200 8.01 -31.21 -1.81
C GLY A 200 6.62 -31.50 -2.36
N VAL A 201 6.53 -32.13 -3.53
CA VAL A 201 5.28 -32.78 -3.97
C VAL A 201 5.16 -34.08 -3.19
N GLY A 202 4.53 -33.98 -2.02
CA GLY A 202 4.12 -35.11 -1.22
C GLY A 202 2.94 -34.67 -0.37
N ILE A 203 1.82 -35.38 -0.47
CA ILE A 203 0.67 -35.19 0.40
C ILE A 203 1.13 -35.51 1.83
N VAL A 204 1.40 -34.49 2.64
CA VAL A 204 1.93 -34.63 3.99
C VAL A 204 0.96 -33.96 4.96
N GLN A 205 0.30 -34.77 5.79
CA GLN A 205 -0.49 -34.28 6.92
C GLN A 205 0.41 -33.58 7.95
N PRO A 206 -0.05 -32.50 8.61
CA PRO A 206 0.85 -31.63 9.37
C PRO A 206 0.97 -32.06 10.84
N PRO A 207 2.10 -31.75 11.51
CA PRO A 207 2.18 -31.85 12.96
C PRO A 207 1.13 -30.98 13.65
N THR A 208 0.67 -31.50 14.78
CA THR A 208 -0.37 -30.97 15.66
C THR A 208 -0.13 -29.50 16.03
N GLY A 209 -1.21 -28.74 16.23
CA GLY A 209 -1.22 -27.30 16.55
C GLY A 209 -0.55 -26.86 17.86
N ASN A 210 0.38 -27.65 18.41
CA ASN A 210 1.08 -27.42 19.67
C ASN A 210 2.17 -26.34 19.57
N GLU A 211 3.00 -26.30 18.52
CA GLU A 211 4.11 -25.32 18.46
C GLU A 211 3.62 -23.87 18.28
N LEU A 212 2.55 -23.67 17.50
CA LEU A 212 1.93 -22.35 17.37
C LEU A 212 1.37 -21.84 18.71
N GLN A 213 0.76 -22.72 19.50
CA GLN A 213 0.25 -22.40 20.84
C GLN A 213 1.37 -22.04 21.83
N LEU A 214 2.58 -22.56 21.64
CA LEU A 214 3.75 -22.26 22.48
C LEU A 214 4.45 -20.94 22.09
N LEU A 215 4.44 -20.60 20.80
CA LEU A 215 5.13 -19.39 20.28
C LEU A 215 4.28 -18.11 20.39
N LEU A 216 2.95 -18.22 20.26
CA LEU A 216 2.06 -17.05 20.32
C LEU A 216 2.16 -16.26 21.63
N PRO A 217 2.13 -16.90 22.84
CA PRO A 217 2.29 -16.17 24.10
C PRO A 217 3.61 -15.41 24.21
N ILE A 218 4.71 -15.96 23.68
CA ILE A 218 6.03 -15.31 23.67
C ILE A 218 5.97 -14.03 22.83
N ALA A 219 5.37 -14.09 21.65
CA ALA A 219 5.21 -12.93 20.78
C ALA A 219 4.34 -11.85 21.43
N PHE A 220 3.24 -12.27 22.04
CA PHE A 220 2.27 -11.40 22.68
C PHE A 220 2.80 -10.68 23.92
N ASP A 221 3.45 -11.41 24.84
CA ASP A 221 4.09 -10.81 26.01
C ASP A 221 5.15 -9.78 25.59
N TYR A 222 5.93 -10.10 24.56
CA TYR A 222 6.93 -9.18 24.04
C TYR A 222 6.33 -7.92 23.41
N ILE A 223 5.27 -8.06 22.60
CA ILE A 223 4.55 -6.93 22.00
C ILE A 223 3.93 -6.08 23.10
N GLN A 224 3.25 -6.67 24.09
CA GLN A 224 2.62 -5.93 25.17
C GLN A 224 3.65 -5.17 26.02
N LYS A 225 4.82 -5.77 26.27
CA LYS A 225 5.92 -5.13 27.00
C LYS A 225 6.51 -3.92 26.26
N HIS A 226 6.58 -3.96 24.93
CA HIS A 226 7.29 -2.96 24.13
C HIS A 226 6.36 -1.99 23.35
N LEU A 227 5.06 -2.28 23.23
CA LEU A 227 4.04 -1.47 22.56
C LEU A 227 2.75 -1.27 23.38
N GLY A 228 2.66 -1.75 24.63
CA GLY A 228 1.44 -1.70 25.43
C GLY A 228 0.95 -0.30 25.82
N GLU A 229 -0.35 -0.17 26.11
CA GLU A 229 -1.10 1.10 26.27
C GLU A 229 -0.55 2.06 27.35
N GLU A 230 0.21 1.59 28.34
CA GLU A 230 0.76 2.45 29.42
C GLU A 230 2.31 2.53 29.47
N GLY A 231 3.02 1.93 28.51
CA GLY A 231 4.42 1.56 28.70
C GLY A 231 5.41 2.01 27.62
N PHE A 232 5.41 3.28 27.21
CA PHE A 232 6.48 3.81 26.33
C PHE A 232 7.80 4.17 27.07
N TYR A 233 8.00 3.68 28.29
CA TYR A 233 8.91 4.35 29.23
C TYR A 233 10.35 3.82 29.37
N GLU A 234 10.78 2.71 28.77
CA GLU A 234 12.02 2.10 29.27
C GLU A 234 13.22 1.90 28.36
N LEU A 235 13.19 2.12 27.04
CA LEU A 235 14.45 2.17 26.28
C LEU A 235 14.33 3.12 25.11
N GLU A 236 15.37 3.92 24.85
CA GLU A 236 15.51 4.69 23.62
C GLU A 236 15.11 3.80 22.42
N PRO A 237 14.07 4.16 21.66
CA PRO A 237 13.51 3.27 20.67
C PRO A 237 14.51 3.11 19.53
N ASN A 238 15.13 1.92 19.46
CA ASN A 238 15.88 1.55 18.27
C ASN A 238 14.89 1.42 17.11
N GLU A 239 15.14 2.18 16.04
CA GLU A 239 14.25 2.25 14.87
C GLU A 239 14.04 0.87 14.24
N GLU A 240 15.10 0.08 14.05
CA GLU A 240 15.02 -1.25 13.43
C GLU A 240 14.18 -2.22 14.26
N HIS A 241 14.32 -2.17 15.58
CA HIS A 241 13.50 -2.98 16.47
C HIS A 241 12.03 -2.61 16.41
N THR A 242 11.73 -1.32 16.40
CA THR A 242 10.35 -0.83 16.26
C THR A 242 9.75 -1.28 14.93
N LEU A 243 10.51 -1.21 13.83
CA LEU A 243 10.07 -1.67 12.51
C LEU A 243 9.76 -3.17 12.49
N VAL A 244 10.63 -4.00 13.06
CA VAL A 244 10.43 -5.46 13.12
C VAL A 244 9.26 -5.83 14.03
N LEU A 245 9.07 -5.08 15.11
CA LEU A 245 7.96 -5.28 16.03
C LEU A 245 6.61 -4.96 15.35
N TRP A 246 6.52 -3.86 14.60
CA TRP A 246 5.35 -3.57 13.78
C TRP A 246 5.13 -4.60 12.67
N ALA A 247 6.21 -5.07 12.03
CA ALA A 247 6.10 -6.15 11.05
C ALA A 247 5.54 -7.44 11.66
N LEU A 248 5.96 -7.79 12.88
CA LEU A 248 5.42 -8.92 13.64
C LEU A 248 3.93 -8.72 13.96
N VAL A 249 3.55 -7.52 14.42
CA VAL A 249 2.14 -7.17 14.69
C VAL A 249 1.26 -7.35 13.45
N PHE A 250 1.65 -6.76 12.31
CA PHE A 250 0.89 -6.88 11.07
C PHE A 250 0.85 -8.32 10.53
N PHE A 251 1.95 -9.07 10.69
CA PHE A 251 1.98 -10.49 10.34
C PHE A 251 1.00 -11.32 11.18
N LEU A 252 0.96 -11.11 12.49
CA LEU A 252 0.05 -11.81 13.41
C LEU A 252 -1.41 -11.44 13.15
N LEU A 253 -1.70 -10.14 12.99
CA LEU A 253 -3.05 -9.65 12.66
C LEU A 253 -3.60 -10.29 11.39
N LYS A 254 -2.75 -10.44 10.38
CA LYS A 254 -3.12 -11.11 9.14
C LYS A 254 -3.30 -12.62 9.34
N SER A 255 -2.33 -13.28 9.97
CA SER A 255 -2.22 -14.75 9.95
C SER A 255 -3.16 -15.45 10.93
N ILE A 256 -3.52 -14.81 12.05
CA ILE A 256 -4.42 -15.40 13.06
C ILE A 256 -5.86 -15.47 12.52
N GLU A 257 -6.31 -14.42 11.83
CA GLU A 257 -7.68 -14.37 11.30
C GLU A 257 -7.89 -15.25 10.06
N GLU A 258 -6.84 -15.49 9.26
CA GLU A 258 -6.89 -16.45 8.16
C GLU A 258 -6.98 -17.92 8.66
N GLY A 259 -6.70 -18.18 9.95
CA GLY A 259 -6.51 -19.53 10.48
C GLY A 259 -7.47 -19.98 11.59
N ARG A 260 -8.09 -19.09 12.37
CA ARG A 260 -9.00 -19.46 13.48
C ARG A 260 -10.05 -18.40 13.75
N GLU A 261 -11.32 -18.81 13.87
CA GLU A 261 -12.44 -17.98 14.35
C GLU A 261 -12.42 -17.75 15.88
N GLU A 262 -11.53 -18.42 16.62
CA GLU A 262 -11.48 -18.31 18.09
C GLU A 262 -10.42 -17.32 18.59
N ALA A 263 -10.92 -16.36 19.36
CA ALA A 263 -10.28 -15.14 19.84
C ALA A 263 -8.97 -15.33 20.61
N VAL A 264 -7.98 -14.51 20.26
CA VAL A 264 -6.83 -14.22 21.12
C VAL A 264 -7.11 -12.94 21.92
N PRO A 265 -6.94 -12.93 23.25
CA PRO A 265 -7.37 -11.84 24.14
C PRO A 265 -6.66 -10.48 23.94
N LEU A 266 -5.51 -10.44 23.27
CA LEU A 266 -4.86 -9.18 22.87
C LEU A 266 -5.59 -8.43 21.74
N PHE A 267 -6.51 -9.11 21.05
CA PHE A 267 -7.30 -8.57 19.94
C PHE A 267 -8.81 -8.57 20.22
N SER A 268 -9.27 -9.16 21.33
CA SER A 268 -10.68 -9.09 21.72
C SER A 268 -10.95 -7.86 22.59
N SER A 269 -11.85 -7.00 22.16
CA SER A 269 -12.49 -6.01 23.03
C SER A 269 -13.20 -6.74 24.18
N HIS A 270 -12.67 -6.70 25.41
CA HIS A 270 -13.46 -7.15 26.55
C HIS A 270 -14.71 -6.26 26.69
N PRO A 271 -15.93 -6.83 26.76
CA PRO A 271 -17.13 -6.08 27.10
C PRO A 271 -17.20 -5.96 28.62
N SER A 272 -16.61 -4.91 29.17
CA SER A 272 -16.79 -4.59 30.58
C SER A 272 -18.07 -3.75 30.74
N SER A 273 -19.15 -4.44 31.11
CA SER A 273 -20.36 -3.93 31.79
C SER A 273 -21.21 -2.82 31.14
N ALA A 274 -22.43 -3.22 30.76
CA ALA A 274 -23.70 -2.47 30.84
C ALA A 274 -23.86 -1.19 29.99
N SER A 275 -24.59 -1.31 28.88
CA SER A 275 -26.01 -0.90 28.80
C SER A 275 -26.46 -0.86 27.34
N SER A 276 -27.60 -1.51 27.10
CA SER A 276 -28.40 -1.37 25.89
C SER A 276 -28.66 0.10 25.60
N ASN A 277 -28.13 0.62 24.50
CA ASN A 277 -28.73 1.75 23.79
C ASN A 277 -28.35 1.69 22.32
N LEU A 278 -29.36 1.37 21.51
CA LEU A 278 -29.39 1.55 20.06
C LEU A 278 -29.13 3.04 19.78
N ASN A 279 -27.95 3.37 19.26
CA ASN A 279 -27.69 4.57 18.45
C ASN A 279 -26.26 4.55 17.88
N GLY A 280 -26.13 4.13 16.62
CA GLY A 280 -25.30 4.75 15.58
C GLY A 280 -23.87 5.24 15.89
N ARG A 281 -23.08 4.53 16.71
CA ARG A 281 -21.66 4.89 16.95
C ARG A 281 -20.75 3.67 17.19
N GLU A 282 -20.81 2.67 16.33
CA GLU A 282 -20.02 1.42 16.43
C GLU A 282 -18.59 1.50 15.83
N GLY A 283 -18.03 2.69 15.62
CA GLY A 283 -16.82 2.85 14.79
C GLY A 283 -15.45 2.65 15.48
N ALA A 284 -15.34 2.89 16.80
CA ALA A 284 -14.02 3.01 17.46
C ALA A 284 -13.82 2.06 18.67
N SER A 285 -14.88 1.53 19.27
CA SER A 285 -14.83 0.65 20.44
C SER A 285 -14.59 -0.83 20.10
N SER A 286 -14.65 -1.21 18.82
CA SER A 286 -14.52 -2.58 18.32
C SER A 286 -13.14 -2.90 17.73
N LEU A 287 -12.22 -1.92 17.69
CA LEU A 287 -10.89 -2.06 17.12
C LEU A 287 -9.86 -2.55 18.15
N PRO A 288 -8.97 -3.49 17.78
CA PRO A 288 -7.90 -3.91 18.67
C PRO A 288 -7.05 -2.74 19.19
N PRO A 289 -6.66 -2.72 20.49
CA PRO A 289 -5.82 -1.70 21.10
C PRO A 289 -4.58 -1.30 20.27
N ILE A 290 -3.89 -2.29 19.70
CA ILE A 290 -2.67 -2.08 18.94
C ILE A 290 -2.90 -1.31 17.63
N LEU A 291 -4.08 -1.47 17.02
CA LEU A 291 -4.46 -0.73 15.81
C LEU A 291 -4.91 0.69 16.15
N ARG A 292 -5.57 0.88 17.30
CA ARG A 292 -5.84 2.23 17.84
C ARG A 292 -4.53 2.96 18.11
N LEU A 293 -3.51 2.27 18.64
CA LEU A 293 -2.17 2.83 18.81
C LEU A 293 -1.54 3.21 17.46
N ALA A 294 -1.57 2.33 16.45
CA ALA A 294 -1.05 2.64 15.12
C ALA A 294 -1.70 3.89 14.50
N LEU A 295 -3.04 3.97 14.57
CA LEU A 295 -3.81 5.12 14.07
C LEU A 295 -3.51 6.40 14.88
N SER A 296 -3.32 6.29 16.19
CA SER A 296 -2.93 7.40 17.06
C SER A 296 -1.54 7.94 16.71
N ILE A 297 -0.56 7.06 16.50
CA ILE A 297 0.80 7.45 16.08
C ILE A 297 0.75 8.21 14.75
N LEU A 298 -0.03 7.71 13.78
CA LEU A 298 -0.18 8.36 12.48
C LEU A 298 -0.95 9.69 12.57
N SER A 299 -1.94 9.79 13.46
CA SER A 299 -2.65 11.04 13.74
C SER A 299 -1.73 12.11 14.36
N GLN A 300 -0.75 11.74 15.18
CA GLN A 300 0.23 12.70 15.70
C GLN A 300 1.11 13.32 14.60
N VAL A 301 1.33 12.62 13.49
CA VAL A 301 2.03 13.15 12.30
C VAL A 301 1.20 14.23 11.59
N SER A 302 -0.13 14.20 11.69
CA SER A 302 -0.97 15.29 11.16
C SER A 302 -0.84 16.58 11.97
N SER A 303 -0.49 16.47 13.26
CA SER A 303 -0.40 17.58 14.21
C SER A 303 0.99 18.18 14.34
N THR A 304 2.03 17.42 13.98
CA THR A 304 3.43 17.85 14.10
C THR A 304 3.95 18.25 12.72
N ALA A 305 4.26 19.55 12.55
CA ALA A 305 5.00 20.01 11.40
C ALA A 305 6.33 19.24 11.36
N VAL A 306 6.46 18.29 10.44
CA VAL A 306 7.69 17.50 10.23
C VAL A 306 8.81 18.48 9.89
N SER A 307 9.55 18.91 10.92
CA SER A 307 10.75 19.70 10.74
C SER A 307 11.82 18.81 10.11
N SER A 308 12.47 19.35 9.08
CA SER A 308 13.57 18.73 8.36
C SER A 308 14.68 18.23 9.32
N PRO A 309 15.44 17.16 8.98
CA PRO A 309 16.36 16.49 9.91
C PRO A 309 17.63 17.26 10.30
N THR A 310 17.76 18.54 9.96
CA THR A 310 19.06 19.27 10.04
C THR A 310 19.16 20.31 11.15
N SER A 311 18.24 20.34 12.12
CA SER A 311 18.30 21.31 13.22
C SER A 311 17.97 20.66 14.56
N TYR A 312 18.87 19.81 15.05
CA TYR A 312 18.94 19.52 16.49
C TYR A 312 19.66 20.69 17.18
N GLY A 313 18.91 21.71 17.58
CA GLY A 313 19.33 22.70 18.58
C GLY A 313 18.94 22.23 19.98
N PRO A 314 19.74 22.49 21.03
CA PRO A 314 19.54 21.94 22.38
C PRO A 314 18.38 22.57 23.19
N PHE A 315 17.41 23.22 22.54
CA PHE A 315 16.33 23.94 23.20
C PHE A 315 14.95 23.47 22.72
N SER A 316 14.53 22.26 23.11
CA SER A 316 13.10 21.87 23.13
C SER A 316 12.71 21.27 24.49
N ALA A 317 13.14 21.90 25.58
CA ALA A 317 12.91 21.42 26.95
C ALA A 317 11.58 21.91 27.58
N PHE A 318 10.73 22.64 26.86
CA PHE A 318 9.49 23.18 27.39
C PHE A 318 8.28 22.73 26.56
N ALA A 319 7.93 21.45 26.69
CA ALA A 319 6.60 20.92 26.36
C ALA A 319 6.07 20.15 27.58
N PRO A 320 4.76 20.24 27.90
CA PRO A 320 4.21 19.72 29.15
C PRO A 320 4.39 18.20 29.29
N LEU A 321 4.75 17.77 30.50
CA LEU A 321 5.19 16.41 30.88
C LEU A 321 4.17 15.26 30.69
N SER A 322 3.06 15.44 29.96
CA SER A 322 2.03 14.40 29.81
C SER A 322 1.99 13.73 28.43
N SER A 323 2.76 14.18 27.44
CA SER A 323 2.96 13.44 26.19
C SER A 323 4.25 13.92 25.55
N LYS A 324 5.35 13.20 25.74
CA LYS A 324 6.50 13.40 24.84
C LYS A 324 6.07 12.87 23.47
N PRO A 325 5.93 13.71 22.42
CA PRO A 325 5.61 13.22 21.10
C PRO A 325 6.74 12.30 20.65
N PHE A 326 6.38 11.08 20.25
CA PHE A 326 7.32 10.17 19.62
C PHE A 326 7.87 10.86 18.37
N PRO A 327 9.19 10.96 18.15
CA PRO A 327 9.71 11.41 16.87
C PRO A 327 9.42 10.29 15.87
N VAL A 328 8.24 10.33 15.24
CA VAL A 328 7.88 9.35 14.21
C VAL A 328 8.85 9.56 13.06
N THR A 329 9.82 8.65 12.93
CA THR A 329 10.73 8.67 11.79
C THR A 329 9.96 8.34 10.53
N HIS A 330 10.44 8.84 9.39
CA HIS A 330 9.82 8.56 8.10
C HIS A 330 9.71 7.05 7.81
N ARG A 331 10.67 6.22 8.26
CA ARG A 331 10.61 4.77 8.04
C ARG A 331 9.49 4.12 8.84
N ILE A 332 9.31 4.52 10.10
CA ILE A 332 8.23 4.01 10.95
C ILE A 332 6.88 4.43 10.39
N TYR A 333 6.75 5.69 9.96
CA TYR A 333 5.56 6.18 9.26
C TYR A 333 5.22 5.31 8.04
N LEU A 334 6.18 5.09 7.13
CA LEU A 334 5.95 4.25 5.95
C LEU A 334 5.61 2.80 6.30
N ALA A 335 6.25 2.23 7.31
CA ALA A 335 5.98 0.86 7.74
C ALA A 335 4.56 0.69 8.27
N LEU A 336 4.07 1.67 9.04
CA LEU A 336 2.69 1.71 9.51
C LEU A 336 1.69 1.87 8.36
N MET A 337 1.96 2.80 7.43
CA MET A 337 1.10 3.05 6.26
C MET A 337 0.97 1.80 5.38
N HIS A 338 2.09 1.19 4.99
CA HIS A 338 2.08 -0.03 4.19
C HIS A 338 1.52 -1.24 4.96
N GLY A 339 1.75 -1.32 6.26
CA GLY A 339 1.18 -2.38 7.11
C GLY A 339 -0.35 -2.31 7.15
N LEU A 340 -0.91 -1.11 7.34
CA LEU A 340 -2.36 -0.87 7.29
C LEU A 340 -2.93 -1.14 5.90
N GLU A 341 -2.27 -0.65 4.85
CA GLU A 341 -2.67 -0.92 3.47
C GLU A 341 -2.71 -2.42 3.20
N ARG A 342 -1.69 -3.17 3.64
CA ARG A 342 -1.63 -4.62 3.45
C ARG A 342 -2.75 -5.35 4.20
N LEU A 343 -3.11 -4.90 5.41
CA LEU A 343 -4.26 -5.44 6.14
C LEU A 343 -5.57 -5.18 5.38
N VAL A 344 -5.79 -3.94 4.92
CA VAL A 344 -7.00 -3.57 4.16
C VAL A 344 -7.10 -4.38 2.87
N VAL A 345 -6.01 -4.46 2.09
CA VAL A 345 -5.96 -5.19 0.81
C VAL A 345 -6.08 -6.70 1.00
N SER A 346 -5.64 -7.24 2.14
CA SER A 346 -5.79 -8.67 2.42
C SER A 346 -7.25 -9.11 2.62
N GLY A 347 -8.17 -8.17 2.84
CA GLY A 347 -9.60 -8.48 3.03
C GLY A 347 -9.91 -9.20 4.34
N CYS A 348 -8.98 -9.26 5.30
CA CYS A 348 -9.25 -9.87 6.60
C CYS A 348 -10.33 -9.08 7.37
N PRO A 349 -11.13 -9.73 8.24
CA PRO A 349 -12.19 -9.08 9.02
C PRO A 349 -11.72 -7.83 9.78
N VAL A 350 -10.55 -7.88 10.43
CA VAL A 350 -9.95 -6.69 11.08
C VAL A 350 -9.57 -5.62 10.07
N GLY A 351 -9.03 -6.00 8.91
CA GLY A 351 -8.73 -5.06 7.82
C GLY A 351 -9.97 -4.29 7.37
N LEU A 352 -11.12 -4.98 7.26
CA LEU A 352 -12.40 -4.35 6.90
C LEU A 352 -12.93 -3.42 8.00
N LYS A 353 -12.74 -3.76 9.28
CA LYS A 353 -13.10 -2.89 10.42
C LYS A 353 -12.24 -1.62 10.46
N VAL A 354 -10.93 -1.76 10.28
CA VAL A 354 -9.96 -0.64 10.30
C VAL A 354 -10.10 0.27 9.08
N ARG A 355 -10.55 -0.27 7.94
CA ARG A 355 -10.63 0.43 6.65
C ARG A 355 -11.26 1.82 6.76
N ARG A 356 -12.38 1.97 7.48
CA ARG A 356 -13.08 3.26 7.59
C ARG A 356 -12.24 4.29 8.35
N SER A 357 -11.68 3.90 9.49
CA SER A 357 -10.81 4.76 10.30
C SER A 357 -9.52 5.10 9.54
N ALA A 358 -8.94 4.14 8.82
CA ALA A 358 -7.76 4.34 7.99
C ALA A 358 -8.04 5.28 6.81
N ALA A 359 -9.20 5.16 6.16
CA ALA A 359 -9.62 6.02 5.06
C ALA A 359 -9.82 7.47 5.50
N SER A 360 -10.49 7.68 6.64
CA SER A 360 -10.67 9.00 7.25
C SER A 360 -9.34 9.64 7.60
N LEU A 361 -8.45 8.90 8.28
CA LEU A 361 -7.10 9.36 8.60
C LEU A 361 -6.26 9.65 7.35
N ALA A 362 -6.33 8.82 6.31
CA ALA A 362 -5.63 9.05 5.06
C ALA A 362 -6.12 10.33 4.36
N GLY A 363 -7.43 10.62 4.41
CA GLY A 363 -7.99 11.87 3.92
C GLY A 363 -7.50 13.11 4.67
N GLU A 364 -7.29 13.00 5.99
CA GLU A 364 -6.66 14.06 6.79
C GLU A 364 -5.18 14.24 6.46
N LEU A 365 -4.42 13.14 6.38
CA LEU A 365 -2.99 13.16 6.07
C LEU A 365 -2.70 13.70 4.65
N LEU A 366 -3.63 13.52 3.70
CA LEU A 366 -3.53 14.09 2.36
C LEU A 366 -3.51 15.63 2.39
N LYS A 367 -4.14 16.25 3.40
CA LYS A 367 -4.18 17.72 3.56
C LYS A 367 -2.84 18.27 4.08
N HIS A 368 -1.92 17.41 4.53
CA HIS A 368 -0.63 17.81 5.09
C HIS A 368 0.30 18.43 4.02
N SER A 369 1.09 19.44 4.39
CA SER A 369 1.92 20.19 3.42
C SER A 369 3.05 19.36 2.80
N SER A 370 3.53 18.34 3.49
CA SER A 370 4.68 17.53 3.06
C SER A 370 4.29 16.42 2.06
N PRO A 371 4.92 16.33 0.87
CA PRO A 371 4.72 15.24 -0.11
C PRO A 371 4.98 13.86 0.48
N VAL A 372 5.97 13.79 1.37
CA VAL A 372 6.46 12.55 1.97
C VAL A 372 5.38 11.90 2.84
N VAL A 373 4.45 12.69 3.36
CA VAL A 373 3.28 12.23 4.12
C VAL A 373 2.06 12.08 3.20
N ALA A 374 1.84 13.03 2.29
CA ALA A 374 0.64 13.04 1.45
C ALA A 374 0.58 11.88 0.44
N LEU A 375 1.72 11.48 -0.17
CA LEU A 375 1.73 10.44 -1.21
C LEU A 375 1.46 9.02 -0.66
N PRO A 376 2.07 8.57 0.46
CA PRO A 376 1.67 7.30 1.07
C PRO A 376 0.23 7.31 1.58
N ALA A 377 -0.27 8.47 2.04
CA ALA A 377 -1.67 8.64 2.42
C ALA A 377 -2.61 8.47 1.21
N LEU A 378 -2.26 9.03 0.04
CA LEU A 378 -2.99 8.81 -1.20
C LEU A 378 -3.08 7.32 -1.55
N GLN A 379 -1.97 6.57 -1.45
CA GLN A 379 -1.96 5.14 -1.73
C GLN A 379 -2.89 4.34 -0.80
N LEU A 380 -2.84 4.61 0.51
CA LEU A 380 -3.74 3.99 1.48
C LEU A 380 -5.21 4.35 1.20
N LEU A 381 -5.49 5.63 0.92
CA LEU A 381 -6.83 6.11 0.61
C LEU A 381 -7.42 5.38 -0.60
N LEU A 382 -6.66 5.29 -1.70
CA LEU A 382 -7.07 4.57 -2.90
C LEU A 382 -7.33 3.09 -2.60
N SER A 383 -6.44 2.43 -1.86
CA SER A 383 -6.65 1.03 -1.45
C SER A 383 -7.93 0.85 -0.64
N CYS A 384 -8.23 1.76 0.28
CA CYS A 384 -9.47 1.74 1.06
C CYS A 384 -10.73 1.98 0.22
N MET A 385 -10.65 2.82 -0.82
CA MET A 385 -11.74 3.07 -1.77
C MET A 385 -12.00 1.83 -2.62
N TYR A 386 -10.96 1.27 -3.26
CA TYR A 386 -11.10 0.13 -4.18
C TYR A 386 -11.49 -1.18 -3.49
N ILE A 387 -11.05 -1.45 -2.27
CA ILE A 387 -11.55 -2.63 -1.52
C ILE A 387 -13.03 -2.47 -1.14
N GLY A 388 -13.52 -1.24 -0.96
CA GLY A 388 -14.94 -1.00 -0.75
C GLY A 388 -15.79 -1.10 -2.04
N LEU A 389 -15.15 -1.16 -3.22
CA LEU A 389 -15.82 -1.09 -4.52
C LEU A 389 -16.63 -2.36 -4.84
N ASP A 390 -16.26 -3.52 -4.29
CA ASP A 390 -17.00 -4.78 -4.47
C ASP A 390 -18.41 -4.73 -3.86
N GLN A 391 -18.63 -3.89 -2.84
CA GLN A 391 -19.96 -3.63 -2.28
C GLN A 391 -20.84 -2.84 -3.27
N ILE A 392 -20.22 -1.99 -4.10
CA ILE A 392 -20.91 -1.16 -5.10
C ILE A 392 -21.25 -1.98 -6.35
N HIS A 393 -20.30 -2.73 -6.93
CA HIS A 393 -20.54 -3.46 -8.17
C HIS A 393 -21.56 -4.61 -8.03
N GLY A 394 -21.75 -5.15 -6.81
CA GLY A 394 -22.85 -6.08 -6.51
C GLY A 394 -24.23 -5.44 -6.66
N GLU A 395 -24.36 -4.18 -6.28
CA GLU A 395 -25.59 -3.38 -6.41
C GLU A 395 -25.79 -2.91 -7.87
N TRP A 396 -24.72 -2.49 -8.55
CA TRP A 396 -24.81 -1.96 -9.93
C TRP A 396 -25.09 -3.05 -10.98
N LYS A 397 -24.58 -4.29 -10.79
CA LYS A 397 -24.93 -5.42 -11.65
C LYS A 397 -26.41 -5.84 -11.57
N SER A 398 -27.11 -5.53 -10.48
CA SER A 398 -28.56 -5.77 -10.37
C SER A 398 -29.38 -4.77 -11.19
N ILE A 399 -28.80 -3.62 -11.56
CA ILE A 399 -29.48 -2.57 -12.32
C ILE A 399 -29.49 -2.92 -13.83
N ASP A 400 -28.40 -3.46 -14.36
CA ASP A 400 -28.31 -3.79 -15.81
C ASP A 400 -29.11 -5.05 -16.23
N GLN A 401 -29.50 -5.92 -15.30
CA GLN A 401 -30.27 -7.14 -15.62
C GLN A 401 -31.80 -6.99 -15.54
N LYS A 402 -32.32 -5.88 -15.02
CA LYS A 402 -33.78 -5.63 -14.92
C LYS A 402 -34.33 -4.72 -16.03
N GLY A 403 -33.91 -4.97 -17.27
CA GLY A 403 -34.56 -4.43 -18.48
C GLY A 403 -35.81 -5.21 -18.90
N GLY A 404 -36.67 -5.63 -17.96
CA GLY A 404 -37.83 -6.48 -18.26
C GLY A 404 -38.90 -6.48 -17.16
N VAL A 405 -39.84 -5.54 -17.29
CA VAL A 405 -41.24 -5.51 -16.79
C VAL A 405 -41.52 -6.13 -15.41
N SER A 406 -41.67 -5.28 -14.38
CA SER A 406 -42.88 -5.19 -13.54
C SER A 406 -42.72 -4.07 -12.50
N GLU A 407 -43.68 -3.15 -12.49
CA GLU A 407 -43.82 -2.08 -11.50
C GLU A 407 -44.26 -2.67 -10.15
N SER A 408 -43.43 -2.51 -9.12
CA SER A 408 -43.79 -2.28 -7.70
C SER A 408 -42.63 -2.73 -6.82
N GLU A 409 -42.16 -1.81 -5.98
CA GLU A 409 -41.12 -1.87 -4.93
C GLU A 409 -39.87 -1.05 -5.30
N ALA A 410 -39.63 -0.04 -4.46
CA ALA A 410 -38.70 1.06 -4.68
C ALA A 410 -37.29 0.57 -5.04
N SER A 411 -36.73 1.14 -6.11
CA SER A 411 -35.33 0.96 -6.47
C SER A 411 -34.44 1.49 -5.35
N GLU A 412 -33.81 0.61 -4.58
CA GLU A 412 -32.76 1.03 -3.66
C GLU A 412 -31.54 1.45 -4.49
N ALA A 413 -31.36 2.76 -4.60
CA ALA A 413 -30.15 3.41 -5.05
C ALA A 413 -28.93 2.91 -4.24
N PRO A 414 -27.70 3.01 -4.78
CA PRO A 414 -26.49 2.69 -4.00
C PRO A 414 -26.53 3.40 -2.65
N ASN A 415 -26.15 2.69 -1.58
CA ASN A 415 -26.25 3.19 -0.20
C ASN A 415 -25.77 4.67 -0.10
N PRO A 416 -26.65 5.63 0.23
CA PRO A 416 -26.35 7.06 0.11
C PRO A 416 -25.20 7.51 1.00
N GLU A 417 -24.97 6.80 2.12
CA GLU A 417 -23.84 7.03 3.03
C GLU A 417 -22.49 6.69 2.38
N TYR A 418 -22.43 5.66 1.54
CA TYR A 418 -21.21 5.26 0.85
C TYR A 418 -20.85 6.26 -0.25
N LEU A 419 -21.85 6.71 -1.02
CA LEU A 419 -21.66 7.74 -2.04
C LEU A 419 -21.18 9.04 -1.40
N LEU A 420 -21.78 9.47 -0.28
CA LEU A 420 -21.36 10.64 0.47
C LEU A 420 -19.88 10.57 0.89
N HIS A 421 -19.45 9.42 1.43
CA HIS A 421 -18.07 9.21 1.83
C HIS A 421 -17.11 9.23 0.63
N THR A 422 -17.49 8.60 -0.48
CA THR A 422 -16.72 8.58 -1.72
C THR A 422 -16.59 9.98 -2.32
N MET A 423 -17.65 10.79 -2.24
CA MET A 423 -17.63 12.20 -2.62
C MET A 423 -16.66 13.01 -1.77
N GLU A 424 -16.68 12.83 -0.45
CA GLU A 424 -15.76 13.51 0.48
C GLU A 424 -14.30 13.16 0.17
N GLN A 425 -13.98 11.88 0.00
CA GLN A 425 -12.65 11.40 -0.34
C GLN A 425 -12.17 11.96 -1.70
N THR A 426 -13.05 11.96 -2.70
CA THR A 426 -12.74 12.52 -4.02
C THR A 426 -12.55 14.03 -3.96
N SER A 427 -13.32 14.74 -3.14
CA SER A 427 -13.13 16.18 -2.90
C SER A 427 -11.78 16.46 -2.25
N ALA A 428 -11.31 15.61 -1.32
CA ALA A 428 -9.97 15.74 -0.75
C ALA A 428 -8.85 15.62 -1.81
N LEU A 429 -9.05 14.82 -2.87
CA LEU A 429 -8.12 14.75 -4.00
C LEU A 429 -8.10 16.06 -4.80
N PHE A 430 -9.26 16.64 -5.11
CA PHE A 430 -9.34 17.94 -5.78
C PHE A 430 -8.76 19.07 -4.93
N ASP A 431 -8.94 19.04 -3.62
CA ASP A 431 -8.27 19.97 -2.70
C ASP A 431 -6.75 19.79 -2.72
N ARG A 432 -6.26 18.55 -2.86
CA ARG A 432 -4.82 18.31 -3.04
C ARG A 432 -4.31 18.84 -4.37
N VAL A 433 -5.09 18.73 -5.45
CA VAL A 433 -4.75 19.37 -6.75
C VAL A 433 -4.54 20.87 -6.55
N LYS A 434 -5.38 21.55 -5.77
CA LYS A 434 -5.24 23.01 -5.53
C LYS A 434 -4.03 23.42 -4.68
N ARG A 435 -3.49 22.53 -3.84
CA ARG A 435 -2.46 22.88 -2.84
C ARG A 435 -1.13 22.15 -3.00
N GLY A 436 -1.09 21.09 -3.79
CA GLY A 436 0.07 20.22 -3.96
C GLY A 436 1.17 20.83 -4.84
N TYR A 437 2.39 20.31 -4.66
CA TYR A 437 3.50 20.59 -5.56
C TYR A 437 3.24 19.99 -6.96
N PRO A 438 3.79 20.56 -8.05
CA PRO A 438 3.47 20.13 -9.41
C PRO A 438 3.63 18.63 -9.67
N PHE A 439 4.70 18.01 -9.16
CA PHE A 439 4.95 16.58 -9.32
C PHE A 439 3.94 15.70 -8.56
N GLU A 440 3.40 16.17 -7.43
CA GLU A 440 2.38 15.45 -6.70
C GLU A 440 1.04 15.52 -7.42
N VAL A 441 0.71 16.72 -7.92
CA VAL A 441 -0.52 16.96 -8.66
C VAL A 441 -0.53 16.16 -9.95
N GLU A 442 0.62 15.97 -10.60
CA GLU A 442 0.76 15.08 -11.75
C GLU A 442 0.37 13.63 -11.40
N VAL A 443 0.81 13.12 -10.24
CA VAL A 443 0.41 11.79 -9.75
C VAL A 443 -1.09 11.72 -9.45
N VAL A 444 -1.64 12.71 -8.73
CA VAL A 444 -3.08 12.77 -8.40
C VAL A 444 -3.93 12.83 -9.67
N CYS A 445 -3.60 13.72 -10.61
CA CYS A 445 -4.29 13.87 -11.89
C CYS A 445 -4.12 12.65 -12.80
N GLY A 446 -3.06 11.85 -12.64
CA GLY A 446 -2.90 10.58 -13.36
C GLY A 446 -3.88 9.49 -12.91
N VAL A 447 -4.29 9.50 -11.64
CA VAL A 447 -5.22 8.49 -11.07
C VAL A 447 -6.67 8.96 -11.09
N LEU A 448 -6.90 10.27 -11.02
CA LEU A 448 -8.22 10.88 -10.87
C LEU A 448 -9.23 10.48 -11.97
N PRO A 449 -8.88 10.42 -13.27
CA PRO A 449 -9.82 10.01 -14.33
C PRO A 449 -10.37 8.61 -14.11
N LEU A 450 -9.49 7.65 -13.82
CA LEU A 450 -9.87 6.26 -13.53
C LEU A 450 -10.80 6.20 -12.32
N LEU A 451 -10.42 6.88 -11.23
CA LEU A 451 -11.24 6.94 -10.02
C LEU A 451 -12.63 7.51 -10.32
N LEU A 452 -12.71 8.62 -11.05
CA LEU A 452 -13.99 9.23 -11.37
C LEU A 452 -14.88 8.28 -12.17
N THR A 453 -14.35 7.65 -13.20
CA THR A 453 -15.09 6.72 -14.06
C THR A 453 -15.55 5.44 -13.35
N HIS A 454 -14.86 5.02 -12.28
CA HIS A 454 -15.22 3.81 -11.55
C HIS A 454 -16.24 4.04 -10.42
N PHE A 455 -16.31 5.25 -9.86
CA PHE A 455 -17.09 5.53 -8.65
C PHE A 455 -18.32 6.42 -8.87
N PHE A 456 -18.40 7.15 -9.98
CA PHE A 456 -19.45 8.16 -10.19
C PHE A 456 -20.15 8.00 -11.54
N PRO A 457 -21.42 8.39 -11.64
CA PRO A 457 -22.10 8.48 -12.93
C PRO A 457 -21.51 9.61 -13.79
N PRO A 458 -21.55 9.51 -15.12
CA PRO A 458 -20.97 10.47 -16.06
C PRO A 458 -21.40 11.93 -15.82
N SER A 459 -22.67 12.17 -15.49
CA SER A 459 -23.21 13.52 -15.24
C SER A 459 -22.54 14.21 -14.05
N GLU A 460 -22.31 13.49 -12.94
CA GLU A 460 -21.62 14.01 -11.76
C GLU A 460 -20.15 14.27 -12.04
N ILE A 461 -19.49 13.36 -12.79
CA ILE A 461 -18.10 13.53 -13.20
C ILE A 461 -17.95 14.82 -14.01
N LEU A 462 -18.77 14.99 -15.04
CA LEU A 462 -18.71 16.15 -15.92
C LEU A 462 -18.92 17.46 -15.14
N THR A 463 -19.94 17.51 -14.29
CA THR A 463 -20.21 18.69 -13.43
C THR A 463 -18.99 19.06 -12.60
N LYS A 464 -18.39 18.07 -11.91
CA LYS A 464 -17.29 18.30 -10.98
C LYS A 464 -15.99 18.66 -11.69
N VAL A 465 -15.62 17.93 -12.73
CA VAL A 465 -14.39 18.19 -13.49
C VAL A 465 -14.46 19.54 -14.21
N ILE A 466 -15.60 19.88 -14.83
CA ILE A 466 -15.77 21.18 -15.51
C ILE A 466 -15.72 22.32 -14.49
N GLY A 467 -16.40 22.19 -13.35
CA GLY A 467 -16.37 23.20 -12.29
C GLY A 467 -14.97 23.44 -11.72
N GLU A 468 -14.20 22.38 -11.51
CA GLU A 468 -12.81 22.45 -11.02
C GLU A 468 -11.83 22.97 -12.07
N PHE A 469 -12.06 22.67 -13.36
CA PHE A 469 -11.26 23.18 -14.48
C PHE A 469 -11.45 24.69 -14.69
N LEU A 470 -12.67 25.19 -14.50
CA LEU A 470 -13.04 26.60 -14.65
C LEU A 470 -12.81 27.45 -13.39
N SER A 471 -12.47 26.81 -12.27
CA SER A 471 -12.29 27.52 -11.00
C SER A 471 -11.14 28.52 -11.06
N SER A 472 -11.40 29.77 -10.65
CA SER A 472 -10.37 30.80 -10.53
C SER A 472 -9.30 30.50 -9.48
N GLN A 473 -9.58 29.56 -8.57
CA GLN A 473 -8.66 29.12 -7.53
C GLN A 473 -7.71 28.00 -7.99
N GLN A 474 -7.77 27.60 -9.27
CA GLN A 474 -7.01 26.45 -9.77
C GLN A 474 -5.59 26.83 -10.21
N PRO A 475 -4.53 26.42 -9.50
CA PRO A 475 -3.15 26.68 -9.91
C PRO A 475 -2.64 25.79 -11.05
N HIS A 476 -3.24 24.60 -11.26
CA HIS A 476 -2.74 23.62 -12.23
C HIS A 476 -3.76 23.28 -13.34
N PRO A 477 -4.31 24.26 -14.06
CA PRO A 477 -5.34 24.01 -15.08
C PRO A 477 -4.82 23.14 -16.23
N ARG A 478 -3.51 23.18 -16.52
CA ARG A 478 -2.86 22.31 -17.51
C ARG A 478 -3.04 20.83 -17.19
N LEU A 479 -2.90 20.43 -15.93
CA LEU A 479 -3.04 19.03 -15.51
C LEU A 479 -4.51 18.61 -15.48
N LEU A 480 -5.41 19.50 -15.03
CA LEU A 480 -6.84 19.24 -15.11
C LEU A 480 -7.38 19.14 -16.54
N ALA A 481 -6.80 19.84 -17.50
CA ALA A 481 -7.16 19.65 -18.91
C ALA A 481 -6.92 18.20 -19.36
N ALA A 482 -5.84 17.54 -18.90
CA ALA A 482 -5.62 16.12 -19.21
C ALA A 482 -6.66 15.21 -18.54
N VAL A 483 -7.07 15.53 -17.30
CA VAL A 483 -8.15 14.81 -16.60
C VAL A 483 -9.45 14.89 -17.40
N LEU A 484 -9.82 16.11 -17.81
CA LEU A 484 -10.97 16.38 -18.66
C LEU A 484 -10.92 15.57 -19.96
N PHE A 485 -9.78 15.58 -20.65
CA PHE A 485 -9.59 14.86 -21.91
C PHE A 485 -9.82 13.34 -21.76
N GLN A 486 -9.29 12.73 -20.69
CA GLN A 486 -9.42 11.30 -20.42
C GLN A 486 -10.84 10.90 -19.98
N VAL A 487 -11.52 11.75 -19.21
CA VAL A 487 -12.93 11.55 -18.83
C VAL A 487 -13.81 11.57 -20.07
N PHE A 488 -13.61 12.55 -20.96
CA PHE A 488 -14.37 12.67 -22.20
C PHE A 488 -14.08 11.51 -23.15
N GLU A 489 -12.83 11.04 -23.21
CA GLU A 489 -12.45 9.84 -23.95
C GLU A 489 -13.24 8.61 -23.48
N SER A 490 -13.33 8.42 -22.16
CA SER A 490 -14.08 7.32 -21.55
C SER A 490 -15.58 7.42 -21.85
N ALA A 491 -16.16 8.63 -21.79
CA ALA A 491 -17.56 8.87 -22.12
C ALA A 491 -17.88 8.60 -23.60
N CYS A 492 -16.98 8.99 -24.51
CA CYS A 492 -17.10 8.69 -25.94
C CYS A 492 -17.06 7.18 -26.22
N GLN A 493 -16.18 6.43 -25.53
CA GLN A 493 -16.10 4.97 -25.67
C GLN A 493 -17.37 4.26 -25.16
N GLN A 494 -18.02 4.80 -24.13
CA GLN A 494 -19.26 4.25 -23.55
C GLN A 494 -20.55 4.66 -24.31
N SER A 495 -20.43 5.24 -25.52
CA SER A 495 -21.58 5.69 -26.34
C SER A 495 -22.49 6.74 -25.69
N GLN A 496 -21.99 7.50 -24.70
CA GLN A 496 -22.74 8.56 -24.00
C GLN A 496 -22.61 9.93 -24.68
N LEU A 497 -22.42 9.94 -26.00
CA LEU A 497 -22.19 11.15 -26.79
C LEU A 497 -23.30 12.21 -26.64
N PRO A 498 -24.60 11.87 -26.63
CA PRO A 498 -25.66 12.89 -26.49
C PRO A 498 -25.60 13.64 -25.15
N LEU A 499 -25.33 12.92 -24.06
CA LEU A 499 -25.17 13.49 -22.74
C LEU A 499 -23.95 14.44 -22.71
N LEU A 500 -22.85 14.02 -23.32
CA LEU A 500 -21.64 14.85 -23.41
C LEU A 500 -21.91 16.15 -24.18
N GLN A 501 -22.61 16.07 -25.31
CA GLN A 501 -22.97 17.23 -26.13
C GLN A 501 -23.85 18.22 -25.37
N GLU A 502 -24.83 17.74 -24.61
CA GLU A 502 -25.68 18.57 -23.76
C GLU A 502 -24.85 19.33 -22.71
N TRP A 503 -23.98 18.63 -21.98
CA TRP A 503 -23.08 19.24 -20.99
C TRP A 503 -22.12 20.25 -21.59
N VAL A 504 -21.59 19.98 -22.79
CA VAL A 504 -20.74 20.92 -23.50
C VAL A 504 -21.50 22.21 -23.78
N VAL A 505 -22.72 22.13 -24.32
CA VAL A 505 -23.53 23.31 -24.65
C VAL A 505 -23.93 24.09 -23.39
N LEU A 506 -24.35 23.41 -22.32
CA LEU A 506 -24.76 24.06 -21.05
C LEU A 506 -23.62 24.79 -20.35
N SER A 507 -22.37 24.33 -20.53
CA SER A 507 -21.22 24.92 -19.87
C SER A 507 -20.57 26.08 -20.63
N LEU A 508 -20.92 26.31 -21.91
CA LEU A 508 -20.31 27.35 -22.76
C LEU A 508 -20.38 28.76 -22.16
N SER A 509 -21.50 29.09 -21.51
CA SER A 509 -21.69 30.39 -20.85
C SER A 509 -20.59 30.65 -19.81
N ASN A 510 -20.19 29.62 -19.05
CA ASN A 510 -19.14 29.72 -18.04
C ASN A 510 -17.76 29.98 -18.68
N PHE A 511 -17.48 29.37 -19.84
CA PHE A 511 -16.21 29.57 -20.56
C PHE A 511 -16.10 30.97 -21.19
N THR A 512 -17.20 31.50 -21.71
CA THR A 512 -17.20 32.84 -22.34
C THR A 512 -16.96 33.97 -21.32
N GLN A 513 -17.24 33.72 -20.04
CA GLN A 513 -17.01 34.64 -18.94
C GLN A 513 -15.60 34.52 -18.33
N CYS A 514 -14.79 33.55 -18.76
CA CYS A 514 -13.43 33.38 -18.26
C CYS A 514 -12.54 34.56 -18.65
N SER A 515 -11.79 35.07 -17.66
CA SER A 515 -10.77 36.11 -17.85
C SER A 515 -9.42 35.58 -17.34
N PRO A 516 -8.29 35.84 -18.04
CA PRO A 516 -8.13 36.63 -19.26
C PRO A 516 -8.54 35.88 -20.55
N MET A 517 -8.71 36.61 -21.66
CA MET A 517 -9.22 36.05 -22.93
C MET A 517 -8.37 34.92 -23.51
N GLY A 518 -7.05 34.97 -23.34
CA GLY A 518 -6.20 33.86 -23.76
C GLY A 518 -6.46 32.57 -22.98
N MET A 519 -6.87 32.68 -21.70
CA MET A 519 -7.28 31.51 -20.92
C MET A 519 -8.62 30.96 -21.39
N ALA A 520 -9.60 31.82 -21.69
CA ALA A 520 -10.89 31.38 -22.26
C ALA A 520 -10.72 30.67 -23.61
N THR A 521 -9.87 31.21 -24.49
CA THR A 521 -9.53 30.61 -25.80
C THR A 521 -8.92 29.23 -25.61
N TRP A 522 -7.93 29.12 -24.72
CA TRP A 522 -7.25 27.87 -24.41
C TRP A 522 -8.19 26.84 -23.77
N CYS A 523 -9.01 27.25 -22.80
CA CYS A 523 -9.99 26.38 -22.14
C CYS A 523 -11.01 25.82 -23.14
N LEU A 524 -11.57 26.67 -24.01
CA LEU A 524 -12.51 26.24 -25.05
C LEU A 524 -11.85 25.32 -26.08
N ALA A 525 -10.61 25.60 -26.49
CA ALA A 525 -9.89 24.73 -27.41
C ALA A 525 -9.67 23.33 -26.79
N CYS A 526 -9.18 23.27 -25.54
CA CYS A 526 -9.05 22.02 -24.78
C CYS A 526 -10.40 21.30 -24.64
N PHE A 527 -11.49 22.03 -24.38
CA PHE A 527 -12.82 21.49 -24.18
C PHE A 527 -13.41 20.87 -25.46
N PHE A 528 -13.39 21.60 -26.58
CA PHE A 528 -13.90 21.08 -27.86
C PHE A 528 -13.05 19.95 -28.41
N ILE A 529 -11.72 20.00 -28.28
CA ILE A 529 -10.85 18.89 -28.67
C ILE A 529 -11.15 17.65 -27.81
N SER A 530 -11.42 17.82 -26.52
CA SER A 530 -11.81 16.71 -25.63
C SER A 530 -13.17 16.13 -26.00
N ALA A 531 -14.11 16.92 -26.50
CA ALA A 531 -15.45 16.47 -26.93
C ALA A 531 -15.51 15.91 -28.35
N SER A 532 -14.48 16.13 -29.16
CA SER A 532 -14.47 15.70 -30.56
C SER A 532 -14.34 14.17 -30.68
N THR A 533 -15.07 13.61 -31.64
CA THR A 533 -14.93 12.23 -32.11
C THR A 533 -13.83 12.05 -33.17
N ASN A 534 -13.24 13.14 -33.67
CA ASN A 534 -12.22 13.11 -34.71
C ASN A 534 -10.82 12.75 -34.12
N PRO A 535 -10.23 11.59 -34.50
CA PRO A 535 -8.95 11.15 -33.94
C PRO A 535 -7.80 12.13 -34.18
N TRP A 536 -7.79 12.83 -35.32
CA TRP A 536 -6.74 13.78 -35.69
C TRP A 536 -6.78 15.03 -34.84
N LEU A 537 -7.99 15.52 -34.55
CA LEU A 537 -8.17 16.68 -33.69
C LEU A 537 -7.77 16.34 -32.25
N ARG A 538 -8.16 15.15 -31.76
CA ARG A 538 -7.75 14.62 -30.45
C ARG A 538 -6.23 14.44 -30.33
N ALA A 539 -5.55 13.99 -31.39
CA ALA A 539 -4.09 13.81 -31.40
C ALA A 539 -3.31 15.12 -31.19
N ILE A 540 -3.90 16.27 -31.52
CA ILE A 540 -3.29 17.60 -31.33
C ILE A 540 -3.37 18.07 -29.87
N PHE A 541 -4.17 17.42 -29.02
CA PHE A 541 -4.41 17.84 -27.64
C PHE A 541 -3.13 18.16 -26.83
N PRO A 542 -2.05 17.34 -26.84
CA PRO A 542 -0.84 17.65 -26.09
C PRO A 542 -0.17 18.97 -26.52
N HIS A 543 -0.29 19.34 -27.81
CA HIS A 543 0.20 20.61 -28.31
C HIS A 543 -0.59 21.78 -27.73
N VAL A 544 -1.93 21.71 -27.74
CA VAL A 544 -2.80 22.75 -27.17
C VAL A 544 -2.59 22.87 -25.67
N GLN A 545 -2.49 21.74 -24.97
CA GLN A 545 -2.22 21.69 -23.53
C GLN A 545 -0.92 22.41 -23.16
N SER A 546 0.10 22.39 -24.02
CA SER A 546 1.38 23.08 -23.78
C SER A 546 1.30 24.61 -23.93
N ARG A 547 0.34 25.13 -24.69
CA ARG A 547 0.19 26.56 -25.04
C ARG A 547 -0.79 27.29 -24.11
N ILE A 548 -0.65 27.08 -22.81
CA ILE A 548 -1.54 27.67 -21.80
C ILE A 548 -1.61 29.21 -21.90
N GLY A 549 -2.83 29.74 -21.95
CA GLY A 549 -3.11 31.18 -21.93
C GLY A 549 -2.73 31.96 -23.18
N ARG A 550 -2.24 31.29 -24.25
CA ARG A 550 -1.90 31.95 -25.52
C ARG A 550 -3.15 32.15 -26.38
N CYS A 551 -3.16 33.26 -27.14
CA CYS A 551 -4.25 33.65 -28.02
C CYS A 551 -3.69 34.23 -29.33
N GLU A 552 -2.71 33.53 -29.91
CA GLU A 552 -2.14 33.89 -31.21
C GLU A 552 -3.10 33.51 -32.34
N PHE A 553 -2.80 33.93 -33.58
CA PHE A 553 -3.64 33.66 -34.73
C PHE A 553 -3.91 32.15 -34.93
N GLU A 554 -2.87 31.34 -34.73
CA GLU A 554 -2.92 29.88 -34.84
C GLU A 554 -3.83 29.26 -33.77
N ASP A 555 -3.78 29.77 -32.54
CA ASP A 555 -4.61 29.30 -31.42
C ASP A 555 -6.10 29.60 -31.69
N ARG A 556 -6.40 30.80 -32.22
CA ARG A 556 -7.77 31.20 -32.61
C ARG A 556 -8.30 30.34 -33.76
N ARG A 557 -7.46 30.08 -34.77
CA ARG A 557 -7.82 29.24 -35.90
C ARG A 557 -8.10 27.80 -35.46
N LEU A 558 -7.28 27.25 -34.58
CA LEU A 558 -7.49 25.91 -34.03
C LEU A 558 -8.80 25.83 -33.23
N LEU A 559 -9.10 26.86 -32.43
CA LEU A 559 -10.38 26.97 -31.73
C LEU A 559 -11.56 26.99 -32.71
N CYS A 560 -11.50 27.75 -33.80
CA CYS A 560 -12.57 27.79 -34.80
C CYS A 560 -12.77 26.42 -35.47
N ILE A 561 -11.68 25.72 -35.81
CA ILE A 561 -11.75 24.36 -36.38
C ILE A 561 -12.41 23.39 -35.39
N ALA A 562 -11.99 23.41 -34.12
CA ALA A 562 -12.56 22.53 -33.09
C ALA A 562 -14.04 22.85 -32.79
N ALA A 563 -14.40 24.14 -32.75
CA ALA A 563 -15.77 24.59 -32.56
C ALA A 563 -16.67 24.22 -33.75
N SER A 564 -16.17 24.34 -34.99
CA SER A 564 -16.89 23.93 -36.20
C SER A 564 -17.10 22.41 -36.26
N ASP A 565 -16.07 21.62 -35.97
CA ASP A 565 -16.18 20.16 -35.88
C ASP A 565 -17.26 19.74 -34.87
N PHE A 566 -17.26 20.34 -33.68
CA PHE A 566 -18.28 20.07 -32.67
C PHE A 566 -19.68 20.50 -33.11
N TYR A 567 -19.83 21.71 -33.69
CA TYR A 567 -21.13 22.22 -34.15
C TYR A 567 -21.79 21.32 -35.21
N HIS A 568 -20.99 20.79 -36.13
CA HIS A 568 -21.49 19.86 -37.16
C HIS A 568 -21.84 18.47 -36.60
N GLN A 569 -21.25 18.08 -35.46
CA GLN A 569 -21.58 16.83 -34.75
C GLN A 569 -22.86 16.93 -33.90
N LEU A 570 -23.37 18.13 -33.63
CA LEU A 570 -24.65 18.32 -32.94
C LEU A 570 -25.81 17.85 -33.82
N THR A 571 -26.64 16.95 -33.31
CA THR A 571 -27.86 16.48 -34.00
C THR A 571 -29.10 17.30 -33.64
N ASP A 572 -29.13 17.88 -32.43
CA ASP A 572 -30.27 18.67 -31.95
C ASP A 572 -30.17 20.15 -32.37
N ASP A 573 -31.20 20.61 -33.09
CA ASP A 573 -31.30 21.99 -33.56
C ASP A 573 -31.44 23.01 -32.40
N ASN A 574 -32.06 22.61 -31.27
CA ASN A 574 -32.15 23.48 -30.10
C ASN A 574 -30.78 23.72 -29.46
N GLN A 575 -29.96 22.68 -29.39
CA GLN A 575 -28.57 22.77 -28.94
C GLN A 575 -27.73 23.66 -29.88
N LYS A 576 -27.92 23.54 -31.20
CA LYS A 576 -27.27 24.42 -32.19
C LYS A 576 -27.64 25.89 -32.02
N GLN A 577 -28.92 26.20 -31.78
CA GLN A 577 -29.36 27.56 -31.54
C GLN A 577 -28.78 28.12 -30.23
N THR A 578 -28.75 27.30 -29.17
CA THR A 578 -28.17 27.67 -27.87
C THR A 578 -26.66 27.91 -27.98
N PHE A 579 -25.95 27.09 -28.76
CA PHE A 579 -24.54 27.28 -29.07
C PHE A 579 -24.29 28.64 -29.73
N LEU A 580 -25.01 28.95 -30.81
CA LEU A 580 -24.85 30.20 -31.55
C LEU A 580 -25.26 31.43 -30.73
N SER A 581 -26.34 31.35 -29.95
CA SER A 581 -26.80 32.47 -29.11
C SER A 581 -25.78 32.82 -28.02
N THR A 582 -25.13 31.81 -27.44
CA THR A 582 -24.10 31.99 -26.41
C THR A 582 -22.89 32.73 -26.97
N PHE A 583 -22.34 32.30 -28.10
CA PHE A 583 -21.20 32.98 -28.72
C PHE A 583 -21.55 34.36 -29.30
N ARG A 584 -22.76 34.55 -29.84
CA ARG A 584 -23.22 35.88 -30.28
C ARG A 584 -23.29 36.87 -29.11
N THR A 585 -23.79 36.42 -27.96
CA THR A 585 -23.87 37.24 -26.74
C THR A 585 -22.47 37.59 -26.22
N ALA A 586 -21.53 36.66 -26.29
CA ALA A 586 -20.15 36.92 -25.90
C ALA A 586 -19.41 37.84 -26.90
N ALA A 587 -19.69 37.71 -28.19
CA ALA A 587 -19.11 38.53 -29.25
C ALA A 587 -19.59 39.99 -29.20
N THR A 588 -20.85 40.24 -28.83
CA THR A 588 -21.36 41.62 -28.65
C THR A 588 -20.70 42.33 -27.47
N ALA A 589 -20.38 41.60 -26.39
CA ALA A 589 -19.64 42.14 -25.25
C ALA A 589 -18.18 42.48 -25.61
N HIS A 590 -17.55 41.69 -26.47
CA HIS A 590 -16.16 41.87 -26.89
C HIS A 590 -15.97 41.65 -28.41
N PRO A 591 -16.07 42.69 -29.26
CA PRO A 591 -16.11 42.53 -30.71
C PRO A 591 -14.79 42.05 -31.36
N LEU A 592 -13.64 42.28 -30.71
CA LEU A 592 -12.31 41.81 -31.15
C LEU A 592 -11.89 40.45 -30.52
N SER A 593 -12.84 39.76 -29.87
CA SER A 593 -12.61 38.47 -29.22
C SER A 593 -12.61 37.32 -30.24
N PRO A 594 -11.97 36.18 -29.92
CA PRO A 594 -12.07 34.96 -30.73
C PRO A 594 -13.51 34.42 -30.87
N PHE A 595 -14.47 34.93 -30.10
CA PHE A 595 -15.87 34.52 -30.21
C PHE A 595 -16.52 35.04 -31.50
N SER A 596 -16.13 36.21 -32.01
CA SER A 596 -16.61 36.70 -33.30
C SER A 596 -16.03 35.87 -34.46
N ASP A 597 -14.79 35.41 -34.33
CA ASP A 597 -14.16 34.48 -35.28
C ASP A 597 -14.94 33.15 -35.36
N ILE A 598 -15.41 32.61 -34.22
CA ILE A 598 -16.26 31.41 -34.20
C ILE A 598 -17.60 31.66 -34.91
N VAL A 599 -18.28 32.78 -34.61
CA VAL A 599 -19.58 33.09 -35.22
C VAL A 599 -19.46 33.26 -36.73
N THR A 600 -18.40 33.91 -37.21
CA THR A 600 -18.13 34.08 -38.65
C THR A 600 -17.73 32.78 -39.35
N CYS A 601 -17.11 31.84 -38.64
CA CYS A 601 -16.77 30.53 -39.19
C CYS A 601 -18.01 29.61 -39.35
N LEU A 602 -19.07 29.85 -38.58
CA LEU A 602 -20.29 29.03 -38.54
C LEU A 602 -21.46 29.62 -39.34
N SER A 603 -21.38 30.90 -39.72
CA SER A 603 -22.29 31.58 -40.64
C SER A 603 -21.94 31.28 -42.09
#